data_AF-A0A1Z5LBX2-F1
#
_entry.id   AF-A0A1Z5LBX2-F1
#
_cell.length_a   1.000
_cell.length_b   1.000
_cell.length_c   1.000
_cell.angle_alpha   90.00
_cell.angle_beta   90.00
_cell.angle_gamma   90.00
#
_symmetry.space_group_name_H-M   'P 1'
#
loop_
_entity.id
_entity.type
_entity.pdbx_description
1 polymer ?
#
loop_
_entity_poly.entity_id
_entity_poly.type
_entity_poly.pdbx_seq_one_letter_code
_entity_poly.pdbx_strand_id
1 'polypeptide(L)'
;MIAEEDYKFIVEYDQGTVESRAILLKGQRLQCARTFFNLLVQISKDQTIQYLLIMLDEMLQEDKTRVEIFKEFCRKKKEAAWTPFLSLLERPDGFIVLQCARTFFNLLVQISKDQTIQYLLIMLDEMLQEDKTRVEIFKEFCRKKKEAAWTPFLSLLERPDGFIVQMMLRIDEYRLAFVAVDGISTLVTVLAGRVNFQIQYQLTFCLWVMTFNPTLAEKMNKFSIIPVLADILSESGKEKVTRIILATFRNLIEKPEEPEIQRDNAIAMVQCKVYKQLEILQAKKFDDTDIVEDIEFLTEKLHTSVQDMSSFDEYATEVKSGRLEWGPVHSSENFWR
;
A
#
# COMPACT_ATOMS: atom_id res chain seq x y z
N MET A 1 4.51 40.25 4.84
CA MET A 1 5.91 40.58 5.17
C MET A 1 6.41 39.53 6.14
N ILE A 2 7.54 38.89 5.86
CA ILE A 2 8.15 37.88 6.74
C ILE A 2 8.60 38.59 8.02
N ALA A 3 8.33 38.00 9.18
CA ALA A 3 8.79 38.54 10.46
C ALA A 3 10.32 38.52 10.54
N GLU A 4 10.93 39.55 11.14
CA GLU A 4 12.39 39.65 11.25
C GLU A 4 13.01 38.45 12.01
N GLU A 5 12.27 37.90 12.97
CA GLU A 5 12.63 36.69 13.72
C GLU A 5 12.68 35.44 12.83
N ASP A 6 11.69 35.27 11.96
CA ASP A 6 11.58 34.14 11.03
C ASP A 6 12.68 34.22 9.96
N TYR A 7 13.00 35.44 9.50
CA TYR A 7 14.09 35.69 8.56
C TYR A 7 15.47 35.41 9.18
N LYS A 8 15.72 35.89 10.39
CA LYS A 8 17.00 35.63 11.10
C LYS A 8 17.21 34.13 11.32
N PHE A 9 16.15 33.43 11.75
CA PHE A 9 16.22 31.99 11.98
C PHE A 9 16.56 31.22 10.69
N ILE A 10 15.85 31.48 9.58
CA ILE A 10 16.04 30.70 8.36
C ILE A 10 17.43 30.93 7.74
N VAL A 11 17.96 32.15 7.83
CA VAL A 11 19.31 32.48 7.34
C VAL A 11 20.39 31.79 8.19
N GLU A 12 20.25 31.82 9.51
CA GLU A 12 21.17 31.14 10.44
C GLU A 12 21.13 29.61 10.27
N TYR A 13 19.95 29.07 10.01
CA TYR A 13 19.77 27.64 9.73
C TYR A 13 20.40 27.23 8.40
N ASP A 14 20.17 28.00 7.33
CA ASP A 14 20.68 27.71 5.99
C ASP A 14 22.21 27.73 5.94
N GLN A 15 22.84 28.76 6.54
CA GLN A 15 24.30 28.93 6.56
C GLN A 15 25.02 28.02 7.56
N GLY A 16 24.29 27.35 8.45
CA GLY A 16 24.85 26.51 9.51
C GLY A 16 25.38 25.16 9.03
N THR A 17 26.38 24.61 9.74
CA THR A 17 26.80 23.21 9.60
C THR A 17 25.82 22.28 10.32
N VAL A 18 25.93 20.97 10.11
CA VAL A 18 25.04 19.96 10.77
C VAL A 18 25.06 20.10 12.29
N GLU A 19 26.23 20.37 12.88
CA GLU A 19 26.41 20.55 14.32
C GLU A 19 25.81 21.88 14.81
N SER A 20 26.01 22.99 14.08
CA SER A 20 25.45 24.28 14.46
C SER A 20 23.92 24.31 14.31
N ARG A 21 23.39 23.66 13.26
CA ARG A 21 21.94 23.42 13.08
C ARG A 21 21.37 22.62 14.24
N ALA A 22 22.04 21.57 14.69
CA ALA A 22 21.58 20.76 15.83
C ALA A 22 21.54 21.57 17.14
N ILE A 23 22.52 22.46 17.37
CA ILE A 23 22.56 23.35 18.54
C ILE A 23 21.43 24.40 18.45
N LEU A 24 21.29 25.04 17.29
CA LEU A 24 20.23 26.03 17.01
C LEU A 24 18.84 25.42 17.23
N LEU A 25 18.61 24.23 16.68
CA LEU A 25 17.36 23.50 16.84
C LEU A 25 17.08 23.11 18.29
N LYS A 26 18.10 22.77 19.10
CA LYS A 26 17.91 22.49 20.54
C LYS A 26 17.53 23.75 21.32
N GLY A 27 18.14 24.89 21.02
CA GLY A 27 17.88 26.17 21.70
C GLY A 27 16.57 26.83 21.27
N GLN A 28 16.18 26.72 20.00
CA GLN A 28 15.08 27.46 19.38
C GLN A 28 14.04 26.55 18.72
N ARG A 29 13.66 25.46 19.41
CA ARG A 29 12.70 24.45 18.90
C ARG A 29 11.41 25.05 18.35
N LEU A 30 10.66 25.80 19.16
CA LEU A 30 9.36 26.32 18.75
C LEU A 30 9.45 27.38 17.66
N GLN A 31 10.55 28.16 17.66
CA GLN A 31 10.80 29.16 16.63
C GLN A 31 11.09 28.51 15.28
N CYS A 32 11.76 27.34 15.26
CA CYS A 32 11.95 26.55 14.04
C CYS A 32 10.60 26.17 13.40
N ALA A 33 9.72 25.51 14.16
CA ALA A 33 8.42 25.08 13.67
C ALA A 33 7.55 26.26 13.20
N ARG A 34 7.54 27.36 13.98
CA ARG A 34 6.87 28.61 13.62
C ARG A 34 7.39 29.18 12.29
N THR A 35 8.71 29.26 12.15
CA THR A 35 9.36 29.82 10.96
C THR A 35 8.98 29.03 9.73
N PHE A 36 9.16 27.70 9.73
CA PHE A 36 8.80 26.88 8.58
C PHE A 36 7.31 26.98 8.23
N PHE A 37 6.40 26.91 9.21
CA PHE A 37 4.97 26.99 8.95
C PHE A 37 4.53 28.38 8.45
N ASN A 38 5.05 29.46 9.02
CA ASN A 38 4.76 30.81 8.56
C ASN A 38 5.29 31.04 7.14
N LEU A 39 6.51 30.62 6.84
CA LEU A 39 7.11 30.80 5.52
C LEU A 39 6.36 29.99 4.46
N LEU A 40 5.94 28.77 4.76
CA LEU A 40 5.15 27.94 3.85
C LEU A 40 3.78 28.57 3.52
N VAL A 41 3.14 29.24 4.49
CA VAL A 41 1.83 29.89 4.28
C VAL A 41 1.97 31.27 3.61
N GLN A 42 2.97 32.07 4.01
CA GLN A 42 3.06 33.47 3.61
C GLN A 42 3.76 33.69 2.27
N ILE A 43 4.60 32.74 1.82
CA ILE A 43 5.36 32.90 0.59
C ILE A 43 4.52 32.49 -0.61
N SER A 44 4.43 33.39 -1.58
CA SER A 44 3.71 33.14 -2.84
C SER A 44 4.60 32.62 -3.96
N LYS A 45 5.93 32.79 -3.87
CA LYS A 45 6.87 32.43 -4.94
C LYS A 45 7.20 30.94 -4.93
N ASP A 46 6.88 30.25 -6.01
CA ASP A 46 7.01 28.79 -6.13
C ASP A 46 8.43 28.27 -5.87
N GLN A 47 9.45 28.85 -6.51
CA GLN A 47 10.85 28.46 -6.30
C GLN A 47 11.29 28.50 -4.83
N THR A 48 10.79 29.47 -4.07
CA THR A 48 11.14 29.65 -2.66
C THR A 48 10.43 28.60 -1.79
N ILE A 49 9.18 28.25 -2.12
CA ILE A 49 8.45 27.18 -1.44
C ILE A 49 9.11 25.83 -1.70
N GLN A 50 9.49 25.56 -2.95
CA GLN A 50 10.23 24.33 -3.31
C GLN A 50 11.49 24.19 -2.47
N TYR A 51 12.29 25.26 -2.39
CA TYR A 51 13.50 25.29 -1.59
C TYR A 51 13.24 25.07 -0.09
N LEU A 52 12.20 25.71 0.47
CA LEU A 52 11.80 25.52 1.87
C LEU A 52 11.33 24.09 2.15
N LEU A 53 10.58 23.47 1.24
CA LEU A 53 10.11 22.10 1.39
C LEU A 53 11.25 21.08 1.28
N ILE A 54 12.26 21.35 0.43
CA ILE A 54 13.50 20.55 0.34
C ILE A 54 14.30 20.69 1.65
N MET A 55 14.53 21.92 2.11
CA MET A 55 15.27 22.18 3.35
C MET A 55 14.60 21.52 4.57
N LEU A 56 13.26 21.57 4.63
CA LEU A 56 12.48 20.90 5.67
C LEU A 56 12.61 19.37 5.58
N ASP A 57 12.59 18.81 4.37
CA ASP A 57 12.78 17.37 4.15
C ASP A 57 14.19 16.91 4.56
N GLU A 58 15.23 17.63 4.12
CA GLU A 58 16.63 17.37 4.50
C GLU A 58 16.82 17.43 6.02
N MET A 59 16.25 18.44 6.69
CA MET A 59 16.31 18.56 8.14
C MET A 59 15.72 17.34 8.86
N LEU A 60 14.61 16.80 8.37
CA LEU A 60 13.94 15.64 8.96
C LEU A 60 14.66 14.32 8.61
N GLN A 61 15.35 14.26 7.47
CA GLN A 61 16.18 13.13 7.08
C GLN A 61 17.46 13.05 7.89
N GLU A 62 18.09 14.19 8.21
CA GLU A 62 19.29 14.29 9.04
C GLU A 62 19.07 13.70 10.45
N ASP A 63 17.93 14.01 11.09
CA ASP A 63 17.58 13.47 12.41
C ASP A 63 16.06 13.34 12.57
N LYS A 64 15.63 12.09 12.62
CA LYS A 64 14.22 11.71 12.75
C LYS A 64 13.55 12.24 14.01
N THR A 65 14.29 12.49 15.09
CA THR A 65 13.73 12.99 16.36
C THR A 65 13.31 14.45 16.29
N ARG A 66 13.74 15.19 15.25
CA ARG A 66 13.36 16.59 15.03
C ARG A 66 11.88 16.78 14.74
N VAL A 67 11.14 15.72 14.38
CA VAL A 67 9.68 15.77 14.24
C VAL A 67 8.99 16.16 15.56
N GLU A 68 9.59 15.84 16.72
CA GLU A 68 9.07 16.24 18.04
C GLU A 68 8.96 17.76 18.21
N ILE A 69 9.78 18.52 17.48
CA ILE A 69 9.76 19.99 17.49
C ILE A 69 8.41 20.50 16.96
N PHE A 70 7.96 19.94 15.84
CA PHE A 70 6.69 20.30 15.21
C PHE A 70 5.50 19.81 16.02
N LYS A 71 5.60 18.62 16.63
CA LYS A 71 4.58 18.10 17.56
C LYS A 71 4.39 19.02 18.76
N GLU A 72 5.47 19.41 19.40
CA GLU A 72 5.43 20.27 20.58
C GLU A 72 4.81 21.63 20.22
N PHE A 73 5.17 22.18 19.08
CA PHE A 73 4.60 23.42 18.55
C PHE A 73 3.09 23.31 18.31
N CYS A 74 2.65 22.29 17.57
CA CYS A 74 1.23 22.05 17.27
C CYS A 74 0.40 21.85 18.55
N ARG A 75 0.93 21.08 19.51
CA ARG A 75 0.28 20.86 20.81
C ARG A 75 0.11 22.15 21.59
N LYS A 76 1.11 23.04 21.58
CA LYS A 76 1.05 24.35 22.26
C LYS A 76 0.07 25.30 21.60
N LYS A 77 0.03 25.31 20.26
CA LYS A 77 -0.84 26.18 19.47
C LYS A 77 -2.28 25.66 19.34
N LYS A 78 -2.55 24.39 19.69
CA LYS A 78 -3.80 23.67 19.39
C LYS A 78 -4.17 23.74 17.91
N GLU A 79 -3.17 23.86 17.05
CA GLU A 79 -3.31 23.85 15.61
C GLU A 79 -2.76 22.54 15.07
N ALA A 80 -3.41 22.09 14.01
CA ALA A 80 -3.01 20.96 13.22
C ALA A 80 -1.66 21.19 12.51
N ALA A 81 -0.79 20.18 12.49
CA ALA A 81 0.49 20.26 11.79
C ALA A 81 0.36 20.37 10.27
N TRP A 82 -0.82 20.04 9.72
CA TRP A 82 -1.10 19.99 8.28
C TRP A 82 -1.67 21.27 7.70
N THR A 83 -2.22 22.17 8.51
CA THR A 83 -2.83 23.42 8.03
C THR A 83 -1.92 24.22 7.09
N PRO A 84 -0.59 24.32 7.33
CA PRO A 84 0.33 25.04 6.43
C PRO A 84 0.54 24.38 5.07
N PHE A 85 0.22 23.08 4.94
CA PHE A 85 0.46 22.28 3.76
C PHE A 85 -0.77 22.19 2.84
N LEU A 86 -1.99 22.38 3.37
CA LEU A 86 -3.24 22.31 2.58
C LEU A 86 -3.23 23.32 1.42
N SER A 87 -2.87 24.58 1.70
CA SER A 87 -2.79 25.63 0.67
C SER A 87 -1.70 25.42 -0.38
N LEU A 88 -0.74 24.53 -0.12
CA LEU A 88 0.32 24.18 -1.07
C LEU A 88 -0.10 23.07 -2.02
N LEU A 89 -1.03 22.21 -1.61
CA LEU A 89 -1.61 21.16 -2.46
C LEU A 89 -2.57 21.75 -3.50
N GLU A 90 -3.13 22.92 -3.22
CA GLU A 90 -4.00 23.65 -4.14
C GLU A 90 -3.24 24.28 -5.32
N ARG A 91 -1.90 24.31 -5.29
CA ARG A 91 -1.09 25.00 -6.30
C ARG A 91 -0.97 24.23 -7.61
N PRO A 92 -0.82 24.93 -8.75
CA PRO A 92 -0.66 24.30 -10.07
C PRO A 92 0.72 23.66 -10.29
N ASP A 93 1.72 23.99 -9.47
CA ASP A 93 3.08 23.45 -9.58
C ASP A 93 3.14 22.01 -9.05
N GLY A 94 3.25 21.06 -9.96
CA GLY A 94 3.33 19.63 -9.64
C GLY A 94 4.49 19.22 -8.75
N PHE A 95 5.62 19.92 -8.82
CA PHE A 95 6.77 19.61 -7.97
C PHE A 95 6.51 20.09 -6.53
N ILE A 96 5.89 21.26 -6.34
CA ILE A 96 5.46 21.74 -5.02
C ILE A 96 4.47 20.77 -4.42
N VAL A 97 3.44 20.35 -5.16
CA VAL A 97 2.43 19.41 -4.66
C VAL A 97 3.09 18.10 -4.20
N LEU A 98 4.05 17.57 -4.97
CA LEU A 98 4.73 16.32 -4.64
C LEU A 98 5.71 16.44 -3.48
N GLN A 99 6.53 17.49 -3.47
CA GLN A 99 7.47 17.72 -2.37
C GLN A 99 6.71 18.07 -1.09
N CYS A 100 5.59 18.80 -1.19
CA CYS A 100 4.67 19.07 -0.09
C CYS A 100 4.10 17.78 0.46
N ALA A 101 3.52 16.92 -0.39
CA ALA A 101 2.99 15.62 0.02
C ALA A 101 4.06 14.75 0.71
N ARG A 102 5.29 14.72 0.18
CA ARG A 102 6.42 13.96 0.76
C ARG A 102 6.86 14.52 2.13
N THR A 103 7.11 15.82 2.23
CA THR A 103 7.55 16.48 3.47
C THR A 103 6.44 16.39 4.53
N PHE A 104 5.20 16.54 4.11
CA PHE A 104 4.01 16.34 4.93
C PHE A 104 3.92 14.91 5.48
N PHE A 105 4.13 13.92 4.62
CA PHE A 105 4.14 12.52 4.99
C PHE A 105 5.24 12.22 6.02
N ASN A 106 6.45 12.75 5.82
CA ASN A 106 7.56 12.60 6.76
C ASN A 106 7.26 13.20 8.15
N LEU A 107 6.52 14.32 8.19
CA LEU A 107 6.03 14.91 9.44
C LEU A 107 4.93 14.07 10.10
N LEU A 108 3.95 13.60 9.32
CA LEU A 108 2.80 12.85 9.82
C LEU A 108 3.12 11.43 10.29
N VAL A 109 4.04 10.73 9.63
CA VAL A 109 4.42 9.34 9.97
C VAL A 109 4.88 9.19 11.43
N GLN A 110 5.34 10.25 12.07
CA GLN A 110 5.69 10.21 13.49
C GLN A 110 4.61 10.78 14.41
N ILE A 111 3.62 11.52 13.89
CA ILE A 111 2.49 12.05 14.66
C ILE A 111 1.42 10.95 14.80
N SER A 112 0.75 10.92 15.95
CA SER A 112 -0.11 9.84 16.47
C SER A 112 -0.89 9.01 15.43
N LYS A 113 -0.93 7.69 15.66
CA LYS A 113 -1.41 6.64 14.73
C LYS A 113 -2.84 6.85 14.19
N ASP A 114 -3.78 7.36 14.98
CA ASP A 114 -5.20 7.38 14.57
C ASP A 114 -5.59 8.67 13.82
N GLN A 115 -4.99 9.80 14.18
CA GLN A 115 -5.25 11.09 13.55
C GLN A 115 -4.52 11.20 12.21
N THR A 116 -3.28 10.72 12.14
CA THR A 116 -2.48 10.68 10.89
C THR A 116 -3.18 9.96 9.76
N ILE A 117 -3.93 8.89 10.05
CA ILE A 117 -4.72 8.17 9.06
C ILE A 117 -5.87 9.06 8.56
N GLN A 118 -6.67 9.64 9.45
CA GLN A 118 -7.79 10.50 9.07
C GLN A 118 -7.36 11.70 8.22
N TYR A 119 -6.18 12.27 8.49
CA TYR A 119 -5.64 13.42 7.74
C TYR A 119 -4.91 13.05 6.44
N LEU A 120 -4.29 11.87 6.35
CA LEU A 120 -3.82 11.32 5.06
C LEU A 120 -4.98 11.04 4.13
N LEU A 121 -6.10 10.54 4.67
CA LEU A 121 -7.32 10.27 3.92
C LEU A 121 -7.98 11.60 3.51
N ILE A 122 -8.10 12.62 4.37
CA ILE A 122 -8.62 13.95 3.96
C ILE A 122 -7.72 14.59 2.87
N MET A 123 -6.41 14.47 2.98
CA MET A 123 -5.48 15.02 1.98
C MET A 123 -5.56 14.29 0.63
N LEU A 124 -5.66 12.97 0.65
CA LEU A 124 -5.85 12.19 -0.58
C LEU A 124 -7.24 12.42 -1.17
N ASP A 125 -8.26 12.60 -0.34
CA ASP A 125 -9.62 12.98 -0.74
C ASP A 125 -9.62 14.35 -1.43
N GLU A 126 -9.02 15.38 -0.81
CA GLU A 126 -8.86 16.71 -1.43
C GLU A 126 -7.98 16.68 -2.71
N MET A 127 -6.93 15.85 -2.75
CA MET A 127 -6.09 15.69 -3.95
C MET A 127 -6.78 14.92 -5.10
N LEU A 128 -7.70 14.00 -4.78
CA LEU A 128 -8.37 13.12 -5.75
C LEU A 128 -9.76 13.61 -6.16
N GLN A 129 -10.46 14.37 -5.30
CA GLN A 129 -11.80 14.86 -5.59
C GLN A 129 -11.83 16.16 -6.41
N GLU A 130 -10.83 17.04 -6.27
CA GLU A 130 -10.98 18.39 -6.84
C GLU A 130 -10.36 18.60 -8.22
N ASP A 131 -9.35 17.83 -8.66
CA ASP A 131 -8.73 18.10 -9.95
C ASP A 131 -8.03 16.91 -10.64
N LYS A 132 -8.66 16.40 -11.72
CA LYS A 132 -8.12 15.33 -12.59
C LYS A 132 -6.75 15.67 -13.18
N THR A 133 -6.41 16.95 -13.27
CA THR A 133 -5.14 17.42 -13.83
C THR A 133 -3.94 17.08 -12.93
N ARG A 134 -4.13 16.99 -11.61
CA ARG A 134 -3.05 16.67 -10.66
C ARG A 134 -2.62 15.19 -10.71
N VAL A 135 -3.56 14.29 -10.96
CA VAL A 135 -3.29 12.87 -11.21
C VAL A 135 -2.45 12.69 -12.49
N GLU A 136 -2.75 13.47 -13.54
CA GLU A 136 -1.96 13.45 -14.78
C GLU A 136 -0.57 14.06 -14.61
N ILE A 137 -0.41 15.09 -13.79
CA ILE A 137 0.91 15.65 -13.44
C ILE A 137 1.76 14.63 -12.68
N PHE A 138 1.19 13.88 -11.74
CA PHE A 138 1.88 12.81 -11.04
C PHE A 138 2.29 11.67 -11.99
N LYS A 139 1.37 11.23 -12.86
CA LYS A 139 1.66 10.25 -13.92
C LYS A 139 2.76 10.73 -14.86
N GLU A 140 2.73 12.00 -15.26
CA GLU A 140 3.71 12.58 -16.17
C GLU A 140 5.10 12.72 -15.53
N PHE A 141 5.16 13.04 -14.24
CA PHE A 141 6.40 13.05 -13.45
C PHE A 141 7.04 11.65 -13.37
N CYS A 142 6.25 10.62 -13.04
CA CYS A 142 6.71 9.23 -12.99
C CYS A 142 7.15 8.72 -14.37
N ARG A 143 6.39 9.06 -15.43
CA ARG A 143 6.76 8.82 -16.82
C ARG A 143 8.08 9.48 -17.21
N LYS A 144 8.33 10.73 -16.78
CA LYS A 144 9.60 11.45 -17.04
C LYS A 144 10.79 10.81 -16.32
N LYS A 145 10.60 10.25 -15.13
CA LYS A 145 11.64 9.52 -14.38
C LYS A 145 11.82 8.06 -14.81
N LYS A 146 10.97 7.52 -15.69
CA LYS A 146 10.88 6.06 -15.98
C LYS A 146 10.67 5.22 -14.73
N GLU A 147 9.98 5.78 -13.74
CA GLU A 147 9.64 5.13 -12.49
C GLU A 147 8.12 4.90 -12.47
N ALA A 148 7.65 3.82 -11.85
CA ALA A 148 6.22 3.60 -11.69
C ALA A 148 5.64 4.73 -10.82
N ALA A 149 4.35 5.07 -11.01
CA ALA A 149 3.65 6.02 -10.14
C ALA A 149 3.80 5.67 -8.65
N TRP A 150 3.94 4.38 -8.36
CA TRP A 150 4.14 3.88 -7.03
C TRP A 150 5.60 3.70 -6.62
N THR A 151 6.64 3.99 -7.42
CA THR A 151 8.04 3.82 -6.96
C THR A 151 8.38 4.57 -5.67
N PRO A 152 7.91 5.83 -5.45
CA PRO A 152 8.06 6.50 -4.16
C PRO A 152 7.24 5.87 -3.02
N PHE A 153 6.19 5.12 -3.34
CA PHE A 153 5.34 4.39 -2.40
C PHE A 153 5.82 2.94 -2.18
N LEU A 154 6.51 2.34 -3.16
CA LEU A 154 7.16 1.03 -3.08
C LEU A 154 8.38 1.10 -2.18
N SER A 155 9.12 2.21 -2.20
CA SER A 155 10.16 2.49 -1.20
C SER A 155 9.61 2.66 0.22
N LEU A 156 8.31 2.94 0.37
CA LEU A 156 7.60 2.88 1.66
C LEU A 156 7.13 1.47 2.02
N LEU A 157 6.89 0.60 1.02
CA LEU A 157 6.62 -0.84 1.20
C LEU A 157 7.89 -1.66 1.53
N GLU A 158 9.07 -1.17 1.16
CA GLU A 158 10.37 -1.75 1.54
C GLU A 158 10.76 -1.47 3.02
N ARG A 159 10.04 -0.56 3.69
CA ARG A 159 10.22 -0.28 5.12
C ARG A 159 9.42 -1.29 5.95
N PRO A 160 9.86 -1.63 7.19
CA PRO A 160 9.25 -2.68 8.01
C PRO A 160 7.75 -2.51 8.31
N ASP A 161 7.17 -1.37 7.97
CA ASP A 161 5.82 -0.90 8.25
C ASP A 161 5.09 -0.41 6.99
N GLY A 162 4.81 -1.28 6.01
CA GLY A 162 3.87 -1.08 4.89
C GLY A 162 2.41 -0.72 5.28
N PHE A 163 2.20 -0.32 6.53
CA PHE A 163 0.96 0.11 7.18
C PHE A 163 0.22 1.20 6.40
N ILE A 164 0.93 2.07 5.68
CA ILE A 164 0.31 3.24 5.05
C ILE A 164 -0.49 2.85 3.80
N VAL A 165 0.07 1.95 2.98
CA VAL A 165 -0.67 1.37 1.84
C VAL A 165 -1.84 0.53 2.35
N GLN A 166 -1.65 -0.21 3.45
CA GLN A 166 -2.71 -0.98 4.10
C GLN A 166 -3.86 -0.11 4.61
N MET A 167 -3.58 1.10 5.11
CA MET A 167 -4.61 2.05 5.56
C MET A 167 -5.31 2.74 4.39
N MET A 168 -4.56 3.15 3.37
CA MET A 168 -5.14 3.77 2.16
C MET A 168 -6.13 2.85 1.47
N LEU A 169 -5.77 1.57 1.29
CA LEU A 169 -6.65 0.62 0.61
C LEU A 169 -7.93 0.30 1.40
N ARG A 170 -8.09 0.74 2.66
CA ARG A 170 -9.37 0.59 3.38
C ARG A 170 -10.47 1.49 2.83
N ILE A 171 -10.13 2.57 2.15
CA ILE A 171 -11.10 3.44 1.46
C ILE A 171 -11.30 2.94 0.03
N ASP A 172 -12.56 2.79 -0.36
CA ASP A 172 -12.94 2.18 -1.63
C ASP A 172 -12.49 2.99 -2.85
N GLU A 173 -12.62 4.31 -2.79
CA GLU A 173 -12.16 5.25 -3.83
C GLU A 173 -10.67 5.08 -4.13
N TYR A 174 -9.86 4.82 -3.10
CA TYR A 174 -8.42 4.62 -3.25
C TYR A 174 -8.08 3.26 -3.79
N ARG A 175 -8.92 2.23 -3.55
CA ARG A 175 -8.77 0.94 -4.23
C ARG A 175 -8.94 1.11 -5.74
N LEU A 176 -9.98 1.83 -6.16
CA LEU A 176 -10.24 2.07 -7.58
C LEU A 176 -9.12 2.89 -8.23
N ALA A 177 -8.64 3.94 -7.55
CA ALA A 177 -7.49 4.72 -8.03
C ALA A 177 -6.21 3.88 -8.12
N PHE A 178 -5.98 2.98 -7.16
CA PHE A 178 -4.84 2.05 -7.14
C PHE A 178 -4.90 1.04 -8.29
N VAL A 179 -6.08 0.52 -8.61
CA VAL A 179 -6.27 -0.38 -9.76
C VAL A 179 -6.09 0.36 -11.09
N ALA A 180 -6.54 1.61 -11.19
CA ALA A 180 -6.43 2.43 -12.41
C ALA A 180 -4.98 2.72 -12.85
N VAL A 181 -4.00 2.44 -12.00
CA VAL A 181 -2.57 2.63 -12.23
C VAL A 181 -1.77 1.33 -12.11
N ASP A 182 -2.41 0.18 -12.39
CA ASP A 182 -1.80 -1.16 -12.36
C ASP A 182 -1.20 -1.55 -11.00
N GLY A 183 -1.78 -1.05 -9.91
CA GLY A 183 -1.32 -1.35 -8.56
C GLY A 183 -1.36 -2.85 -8.23
N ILE A 184 -2.41 -3.58 -8.65
CA ILE A 184 -2.54 -5.03 -8.40
C ILE A 184 -1.37 -5.78 -9.04
N SER A 185 -1.10 -5.55 -10.33
CA SER A 185 0.00 -6.19 -11.05
C SER A 185 1.36 -5.92 -10.39
N THR A 186 1.55 -4.70 -9.89
CA THR A 186 2.76 -4.30 -9.18
C THR A 186 2.93 -5.09 -7.88
N LEU A 187 1.88 -5.20 -7.06
CA LEU A 187 1.93 -5.98 -5.81
C LEU A 187 2.26 -7.45 -6.08
N VAL A 188 1.62 -8.05 -7.08
CA VAL A 188 1.85 -9.46 -7.45
C VAL A 188 3.29 -9.67 -7.94
N THR A 189 3.80 -8.76 -8.76
CA THR A 189 5.18 -8.83 -9.28
C THR A 189 6.21 -8.78 -8.14
N VAL A 190 6.00 -7.89 -7.17
CA VAL A 190 6.90 -7.78 -6.01
C VAL A 190 6.77 -9.01 -5.11
N LEU A 191 5.56 -9.51 -4.87
CA LEU A 191 5.33 -10.75 -4.10
C LEU A 191 6.04 -11.96 -4.73
N ALA A 192 6.01 -12.08 -6.05
CA ALA A 192 6.69 -13.14 -6.79
C ALA A 192 8.23 -13.07 -6.66
N GLY A 193 8.80 -11.91 -6.31
CA GLY A 193 10.23 -11.66 -6.18
C GLY A 193 10.91 -12.26 -4.94
N ARG A 194 10.29 -13.23 -4.24
CA ARG A 194 10.81 -13.89 -3.02
C ARG A 194 11.24 -12.90 -1.92
N VAL A 195 10.30 -12.05 -1.55
CA VAL A 195 10.47 -11.06 -0.47
C VAL A 195 10.39 -11.70 0.91
N ASN A 196 10.86 -10.98 1.94
CA ASN A 196 10.82 -11.46 3.32
C ASN A 196 9.37 -11.62 3.85
N PHE A 197 9.18 -12.42 4.91
CA PHE A 197 7.84 -12.73 5.43
C PHE A 197 7.04 -11.51 5.94
N GLN A 198 7.71 -10.41 6.30
CA GLN A 198 7.04 -9.17 6.70
C GLN A 198 6.41 -8.48 5.48
N ILE A 199 7.17 -8.38 4.39
CA ILE A 199 6.69 -7.83 3.12
C ILE A 199 5.62 -8.74 2.53
N GLN A 200 5.78 -10.07 2.57
CA GLN A 200 4.74 -11.03 2.15
C GLN A 200 3.43 -10.74 2.88
N TYR A 201 3.45 -10.64 4.21
CA TYR A 201 2.27 -10.30 4.99
C TYR A 201 1.66 -8.96 4.57
N GLN A 202 2.48 -7.92 4.40
CA GLN A 202 2.00 -6.59 4.11
C GLN A 202 1.35 -6.44 2.74
N LEU A 203 1.99 -7.01 1.71
CA LEU A 203 1.46 -6.99 0.35
C LEU A 203 0.24 -7.89 0.22
N THR A 204 0.22 -9.07 0.86
CA THR A 204 -0.98 -9.92 0.89
C THR A 204 -2.13 -9.25 1.64
N PHE A 205 -1.86 -8.50 2.70
CA PHE A 205 -2.89 -7.70 3.36
C PHE A 205 -3.48 -6.64 2.41
N CYS A 206 -2.65 -5.99 1.58
CA CYS A 206 -3.15 -5.05 0.58
C CYS A 206 -4.10 -5.75 -0.42
N LEU A 207 -3.73 -6.94 -0.89
CA LEU A 207 -4.58 -7.79 -1.72
C LEU A 207 -5.90 -8.14 -1.00
N TRP A 208 -5.81 -8.61 0.24
CA TRP A 208 -6.97 -8.92 1.08
C TRP A 208 -7.93 -7.74 1.21
N VAL A 209 -7.44 -6.54 1.51
CA VAL A 209 -8.31 -5.37 1.64
C VAL A 209 -9.02 -5.04 0.31
N MET A 210 -8.36 -5.24 -0.83
CA MET A 210 -9.00 -5.04 -2.13
C MET A 210 -10.14 -6.04 -2.40
N THR A 211 -10.12 -7.22 -1.80
CA THR A 211 -11.17 -8.25 -2.01
C THR A 211 -12.53 -7.84 -1.43
N PHE A 212 -12.56 -6.84 -0.55
CA PHE A 212 -13.82 -6.34 0.02
C PHE A 212 -14.67 -5.53 -0.97
N ASN A 213 -14.09 -5.12 -2.10
CA ASN A 213 -14.87 -4.55 -3.21
C ASN A 213 -15.20 -5.68 -4.20
N PRO A 214 -16.49 -6.05 -4.39
CA PRO A 214 -16.89 -7.17 -5.26
C PRO A 214 -16.38 -7.01 -6.69
N THR A 215 -16.49 -5.82 -7.27
CA THR A 215 -16.03 -5.51 -8.64
C THR A 215 -14.51 -5.69 -8.79
N LEU A 216 -13.73 -5.44 -7.74
CA LEU A 216 -12.28 -5.69 -7.74
C LEU A 216 -11.97 -7.16 -7.51
N ALA A 217 -12.71 -7.84 -6.62
CA ALA A 217 -12.58 -9.28 -6.40
C ALA A 217 -12.77 -10.07 -7.69
N GLU A 218 -13.74 -9.69 -8.52
CA GLU A 218 -14.00 -10.30 -9.83
C GLU A 218 -12.84 -10.11 -10.83
N LYS A 219 -12.19 -8.95 -10.79
CA LYS A 219 -11.04 -8.64 -11.66
C LYS A 219 -9.74 -9.26 -11.19
N MET A 220 -9.64 -9.64 -9.91
CA MET A 220 -8.38 -10.07 -9.30
C MET A 220 -7.85 -11.41 -9.85
N ASN A 221 -8.72 -12.32 -10.31
CA ASN A 221 -8.25 -13.58 -10.89
C ASN A 221 -7.37 -13.36 -12.13
N LYS A 222 -7.61 -12.30 -12.89
CA LYS A 222 -6.86 -11.96 -14.12
C LYS A 222 -5.38 -11.61 -13.87
N PHE A 223 -5.01 -11.29 -12.64
CA PHE A 223 -3.64 -10.88 -12.28
C PHE A 223 -2.78 -12.02 -11.72
N SER A 224 -3.21 -13.29 -11.86
CA SER A 224 -2.46 -14.46 -11.36
C SER A 224 -2.16 -14.39 -9.84
N ILE A 225 -3.07 -13.80 -9.06
CA ILE A 225 -2.91 -13.68 -7.61
C ILE A 225 -2.90 -15.06 -6.94
N ILE A 226 -3.80 -15.96 -7.36
CA ILE A 226 -3.95 -17.29 -6.74
C ILE A 226 -2.67 -18.12 -6.82
N PRO A 227 -2.03 -18.30 -8.00
CA PRO A 227 -0.74 -18.99 -8.09
C PRO A 227 0.34 -18.43 -7.16
N VAL A 228 0.52 -17.10 -7.13
CA VAL A 228 1.56 -16.47 -6.32
C VAL A 228 1.31 -16.68 -4.83
N LEU A 229 0.07 -16.52 -4.37
CA LEU A 229 -0.27 -16.75 -2.97
C LEU A 229 -0.18 -18.22 -2.57
N ALA A 230 -0.52 -19.15 -3.47
CA ALA A 230 -0.39 -20.59 -3.23
C ALA A 230 1.07 -21.01 -3.07
N ASP A 231 1.95 -20.50 -3.93
CA ASP A 231 3.39 -20.74 -3.86
C ASP A 231 3.93 -20.22 -2.51
N ILE A 232 3.56 -18.99 -2.09
CA ILE A 232 3.95 -18.42 -0.79
C ILE A 232 3.38 -19.22 0.39
N LEU A 233 2.13 -19.68 0.33
CA LEU A 233 1.51 -20.51 1.36
C LEU A 233 2.27 -21.83 1.55
N SER A 234 2.82 -22.37 0.46
CA SER A 234 3.58 -23.62 0.50
C SER A 234 4.96 -23.46 1.14
N GLU A 235 5.60 -22.32 0.94
CA GLU A 235 6.95 -22.03 1.44
C GLU A 235 6.95 -21.39 2.84
N SER A 236 5.87 -20.70 3.23
CA SER A 236 5.82 -19.91 4.45
C SER A 236 5.45 -20.74 5.68
N GLY A 237 6.32 -20.72 6.69
CA GLY A 237 6.04 -21.28 8.02
C GLY A 237 5.51 -20.26 9.03
N LYS A 238 5.10 -19.06 8.61
CA LYS A 238 4.68 -17.98 9.51
C LYS A 238 3.15 -17.88 9.57
N GLU A 239 2.57 -18.15 10.75
CA GLU A 239 1.12 -18.13 10.97
C GLU A 239 0.44 -16.84 10.50
N LYS A 240 1.04 -15.67 10.75
CA LYS A 240 0.46 -14.40 10.28
C LYS A 240 0.33 -14.30 8.75
N VAL A 241 1.26 -14.90 8.01
CA VAL A 241 1.25 -14.92 6.54
C VAL A 241 0.21 -15.94 6.08
N THR A 242 0.17 -17.12 6.71
CA THR A 242 -0.86 -18.14 6.48
C THR A 242 -2.27 -17.56 6.68
N ARG A 243 -2.52 -16.90 7.82
CA ARG A 243 -3.80 -16.27 8.16
C ARG A 243 -4.29 -15.32 7.07
N ILE A 244 -3.44 -14.39 6.64
CA ILE A 244 -3.88 -13.39 5.65
C ILE A 244 -4.07 -13.98 4.25
N ILE A 245 -3.30 -15.02 3.87
CA ILE A 245 -3.49 -15.74 2.60
C ILE A 245 -4.83 -16.48 2.60
N LEU A 246 -5.14 -17.23 3.67
CA LEU A 246 -6.39 -17.97 3.79
C LEU A 246 -7.61 -17.03 3.75
N ALA A 247 -7.55 -15.92 4.50
CA ALA A 247 -8.60 -14.90 4.46
C ALA A 247 -8.77 -14.27 3.07
N THR A 248 -7.68 -14.12 2.31
CA THR A 248 -7.73 -13.63 0.91
C THR A 248 -8.42 -14.64 0.00
N PHE A 249 -8.06 -15.93 0.11
CA PHE A 249 -8.71 -17.00 -0.65
C PHE A 249 -10.19 -17.11 -0.33
N ARG A 250 -10.57 -17.06 0.95
CA ARG A 250 -11.97 -17.07 1.36
C ARG A 250 -12.75 -15.93 0.71
N ASN A 251 -12.23 -14.71 0.77
CA ASN A 251 -12.89 -13.55 0.16
C ASN A 251 -12.99 -13.65 -1.36
N LEU A 252 -12.00 -14.23 -2.05
CA LEU A 252 -12.07 -14.46 -3.49
C LEU A 252 -13.17 -15.46 -3.89
N ILE A 253 -13.65 -16.29 -2.96
CA ILE A 253 -14.79 -17.19 -3.18
C ILE A 253 -16.10 -16.55 -2.70
N GLU A 254 -16.13 -15.90 -1.52
CA GLU A 254 -17.38 -15.36 -0.95
C GLU A 254 -17.83 -14.02 -1.53
N LYS A 255 -16.91 -13.16 -2.00
CA LYS A 255 -17.23 -11.76 -2.36
C LYS A 255 -17.70 -11.52 -3.79
N PRO A 256 -17.21 -12.23 -4.83
CA PRO A 256 -17.72 -12.04 -6.19
C PRO A 256 -19.23 -12.28 -6.26
N GLU A 257 -19.98 -11.48 -7.02
CA GLU A 257 -21.43 -11.68 -7.15
C GLU A 257 -21.77 -12.78 -8.16
N GLU A 258 -20.92 -12.95 -9.18
CA GLU A 258 -21.09 -13.96 -10.22
C GLU A 258 -20.64 -15.36 -9.76
N PRO A 259 -21.54 -16.37 -9.73
CA PRO A 259 -21.22 -17.73 -9.30
C PRO A 259 -20.15 -18.42 -10.17
N GLU A 260 -20.07 -18.06 -11.45
CA GLU A 260 -19.06 -18.58 -12.38
C GLU A 260 -17.64 -18.16 -11.93
N ILE A 261 -17.46 -16.91 -11.50
CA ILE A 261 -16.18 -16.40 -11.01
C ILE A 261 -15.79 -17.08 -9.69
N GLN A 262 -16.74 -17.32 -8.79
CA GLN A 262 -16.48 -18.05 -7.55
C GLN A 262 -15.97 -19.47 -7.83
N ARG A 263 -16.61 -20.15 -8.79
CA ARG A 263 -16.21 -21.49 -9.25
C ARG A 263 -14.83 -21.46 -9.91
N ASP A 264 -14.57 -20.52 -10.81
CA ASP A 264 -13.27 -20.37 -11.47
C ASP A 264 -12.14 -20.12 -10.47
N ASN A 265 -12.38 -19.28 -9.45
CA ASN A 265 -11.42 -19.03 -8.37
C ASN A 265 -11.14 -20.30 -7.56
N ALA A 266 -12.17 -21.07 -7.21
CA ALA A 266 -12.03 -22.33 -6.51
C ALA A 266 -11.22 -23.36 -7.33
N ILE A 267 -11.52 -23.49 -8.63
CA ILE A 267 -10.79 -24.38 -9.54
C ILE A 267 -9.31 -23.95 -9.62
N ALA A 268 -9.03 -22.66 -9.77
CA ALA A 268 -7.67 -22.14 -9.82
C ALA A 268 -6.88 -22.46 -8.52
N MET A 269 -7.52 -22.43 -7.36
CA MET A 269 -6.89 -22.81 -6.08
C MET A 269 -6.57 -24.31 -6.03
N VAL A 270 -7.48 -25.18 -6.49
CA VAL A 270 -7.25 -26.63 -6.58
C VAL A 270 -6.02 -26.92 -7.45
N GLN A 271 -5.94 -26.29 -8.62
CA GLN A 271 -4.83 -26.47 -9.56
C GLN A 271 -3.50 -25.98 -9.01
N CYS A 272 -3.51 -24.91 -8.23
CA CYS A 272 -2.34 -24.43 -7.52
C CYS A 272 -2.00 -25.26 -6.27
N LYS A 273 -2.59 -26.46 -6.11
CA LYS A 273 -2.36 -27.41 -5.03
C LYS A 273 -2.71 -26.87 -3.64
N VAL A 274 -3.54 -25.81 -3.57
CA VAL A 274 -3.98 -25.23 -2.29
C VAL A 274 -4.72 -26.27 -1.46
N TYR A 275 -5.55 -27.12 -2.08
CA TYR A 275 -6.28 -28.19 -1.37
C TYR A 275 -5.36 -29.14 -0.59
N LYS A 276 -4.28 -29.63 -1.23
CA LYS A 276 -3.27 -30.47 -0.54
C LYS A 276 -2.59 -29.72 0.59
N GLN A 277 -2.36 -28.41 0.41
CA GLN A 277 -1.77 -27.57 1.45
C GLN A 277 -2.71 -27.38 2.65
N LEU A 278 -4.02 -27.27 2.42
CA LEU A 278 -5.04 -27.21 3.47
C LEU A 278 -5.08 -28.50 4.29
N GLU A 279 -4.97 -29.69 3.67
CA GLU A 279 -4.88 -30.97 4.39
C GLU A 279 -3.66 -31.01 5.32
N ILE A 280 -2.51 -30.51 4.86
CA ILE A 280 -1.28 -30.41 5.67
C ILE A 280 -1.47 -29.42 6.82
N LEU A 281 -2.15 -28.29 6.58
CA LEU A 281 -2.42 -27.29 7.61
C LEU A 281 -3.43 -27.81 8.64
N GLN A 282 -4.46 -28.55 8.23
CA GLN A 282 -5.47 -29.13 9.12
C GLN A 282 -4.86 -30.17 10.09
N ALA A 283 -3.79 -30.85 9.69
CA ALA A 283 -3.04 -31.75 10.56
C ALA A 283 -2.23 -31.01 11.65
N LYS A 284 -2.00 -29.69 11.50
CA LYS A 284 -1.32 -28.85 12.49
C LYS A 284 -2.35 -28.27 13.47
N LYS A 285 -1.92 -28.06 14.71
CA LYS A 285 -2.71 -27.33 15.70
C LYS A 285 -2.41 -25.84 15.59
N PHE A 286 -3.46 -25.04 15.45
CA PHE A 286 -3.40 -23.58 15.51
C PHE A 286 -4.22 -23.09 16.69
N ASP A 287 -3.70 -22.11 17.43
CA ASP A 287 -4.44 -21.43 18.51
C ASP A 287 -5.35 -20.30 17.95
N ASP A 288 -5.07 -19.83 16.74
CA ASP A 288 -5.84 -18.79 16.04
C ASP A 288 -7.11 -19.38 15.43
N THR A 289 -8.27 -19.00 15.97
CA THR A 289 -9.59 -19.50 15.54
C THR A 289 -9.91 -19.12 14.09
N ASP A 290 -9.46 -17.96 13.62
CA ASP A 290 -9.76 -17.49 12.27
C ASP A 290 -9.06 -18.38 11.23
N ILE A 291 -7.86 -18.87 11.54
CA ILE A 291 -7.13 -19.82 10.67
C ILE A 291 -7.91 -21.14 10.56
N VAL A 292 -8.40 -21.65 11.68
CA VAL A 292 -9.13 -22.93 11.72
C VAL A 292 -10.42 -22.82 10.90
N GLU A 293 -11.20 -21.75 11.13
CA GLU A 293 -12.44 -21.48 10.40
C GLU A 293 -12.20 -21.31 8.90
N ASP A 294 -11.16 -20.57 8.49
CA ASP A 294 -10.84 -20.37 7.08
C ASP A 294 -10.36 -21.67 6.41
N ILE A 295 -9.61 -22.53 7.12
CA ILE A 295 -9.21 -23.85 6.60
C ILE A 295 -10.44 -24.73 6.37
N GLU A 296 -11.36 -24.79 7.34
CA GLU A 296 -12.58 -25.59 7.23
C GLU A 296 -13.45 -25.10 6.07
N PHE A 297 -13.69 -23.80 5.99
CA PHE A 297 -14.47 -23.18 4.92
C PHE A 297 -13.88 -23.48 3.54
N LEU A 298 -12.57 -23.24 3.36
CA LEU A 298 -11.90 -23.46 2.08
C LEU A 298 -11.88 -24.94 1.71
N THR A 299 -11.66 -25.84 2.67
CA THR A 299 -11.65 -27.28 2.41
C THR A 299 -13.00 -27.76 1.89
N GLU A 300 -14.10 -27.35 2.52
CA GLU A 300 -15.46 -27.70 2.09
C GLU A 300 -15.79 -27.15 0.68
N LYS A 301 -15.49 -25.87 0.43
CA LYS A 301 -15.78 -25.22 -0.85
C LYS A 301 -14.95 -25.76 -1.99
N LEU A 302 -13.66 -25.99 -1.76
CA LEU A 302 -12.78 -26.59 -2.76
C LEU A 302 -13.17 -28.05 -3.02
N HIS A 303 -13.54 -28.82 -1.99
CA HIS A 303 -13.99 -30.21 -2.17
C HIS A 303 -15.26 -30.29 -3.05
N THR A 304 -16.24 -29.43 -2.79
CA THR A 304 -17.46 -29.34 -3.60
C THR A 304 -17.13 -28.99 -5.05
N SER A 305 -16.25 -28.01 -5.25
CA SER A 305 -15.85 -27.56 -6.59
C SER A 305 -15.07 -28.62 -7.38
N VAL A 306 -14.31 -29.50 -6.70
CA VAL A 306 -13.64 -30.66 -7.32
C VAL A 306 -14.65 -31.71 -7.77
N GLN A 307 -15.66 -32.01 -6.94
CA GLN A 307 -16.69 -32.99 -7.29
C GLN A 307 -17.53 -32.57 -8.50
N ASP A 308 -17.73 -31.25 -8.67
CA ASP A 308 -18.48 -30.69 -9.78
C ASP A 308 -17.63 -30.48 -11.06
N MET A 309 -16.32 -30.76 -11.02
CA MET A 309 -15.42 -30.54 -12.15
C MET A 309 -15.53 -31.70 -13.14
N SER A 310 -15.84 -31.42 -14.41
CA SER A 310 -15.76 -32.45 -15.44
C SER A 310 -14.32 -32.70 -15.85
N SER A 311 -14.02 -33.91 -16.35
CA SER A 311 -12.70 -34.24 -16.92
C SER A 311 -12.27 -33.29 -18.05
N PHE A 312 -13.22 -32.64 -18.73
CA PHE A 312 -12.93 -31.64 -19.76
C PHE A 312 -12.57 -30.28 -19.16
N ASP A 313 -13.26 -29.87 -18.09
CA ASP A 313 -12.94 -28.63 -17.38
C ASP A 313 -11.55 -28.70 -16.73
N GLU A 314 -11.19 -29.86 -16.16
CA GLU A 314 -9.83 -30.13 -15.66
C GLU A 314 -8.79 -29.88 -16.77
N TYR A 315 -8.95 -30.53 -17.92
CA TYR A 315 -8.01 -30.40 -19.03
C TYR A 315 -7.95 -28.98 -19.62
N ALA A 316 -9.10 -28.36 -19.92
CA ALA A 316 -9.16 -27.02 -20.51
C ALA A 316 -8.51 -25.97 -19.61
N THR A 317 -8.60 -26.16 -18.29
CA THR A 317 -8.07 -25.21 -17.33
C THR A 317 -6.56 -25.44 -17.08
N GLU A 318 -6.06 -26.67 -17.14
CA GLU A 318 -4.61 -26.96 -17.14
C GLU A 318 -3.90 -26.30 -18.34
N VAL A 319 -4.52 -26.35 -19.51
CA VAL A 319 -3.99 -25.69 -20.72
C VAL A 319 -3.95 -24.17 -20.52
N LYS A 320 -5.01 -23.57 -19.96
CA LYS A 320 -5.08 -22.11 -19.71
C LYS A 320 -4.08 -21.65 -18.64
N SER A 321 -3.82 -22.47 -17.62
CA SER A 321 -2.89 -22.12 -16.53
C SER A 321 -1.41 -22.28 -16.91
N GLY A 322 -1.12 -23.01 -18.00
CA GLY A 322 0.24 -23.34 -18.43
C GLY A 322 0.96 -24.32 -17.51
N ARG A 323 0.25 -24.93 -16.55
CA ARG A 323 0.77 -25.92 -15.59
C ARG A 323 0.10 -27.28 -15.83
N LEU A 324 0.47 -27.96 -16.92
CA LEU A 324 -0.03 -29.30 -17.26
C LEU A 324 0.65 -30.36 -16.38
N GLU A 325 -0.14 -31.24 -15.77
CA GLU A 325 0.36 -32.42 -15.05
C GLU A 325 -0.21 -33.71 -15.63
N TRP A 326 0.63 -34.73 -15.77
CA TRP A 326 0.17 -36.04 -16.26
C TRP A 326 -0.87 -36.64 -15.30
N GLY A 327 -2.11 -36.72 -15.77
CA GLY A 327 -3.27 -37.18 -15.00
C GLY A 327 -4.23 -38.08 -15.80
N PRO A 328 -5.33 -38.55 -15.20
CA PRO A 328 -6.29 -39.45 -15.85
C PRO A 328 -6.88 -38.89 -17.15
N VAL A 329 -7.09 -37.57 -17.22
CA VAL A 329 -7.58 -36.87 -18.41
C VAL A 329 -6.56 -36.91 -19.57
N HIS A 330 -5.27 -37.02 -19.26
CA HIS A 330 -4.19 -37.09 -20.25
C HIS A 330 -3.99 -38.50 -20.81
N SER A 331 -4.34 -39.53 -20.04
CA SER A 331 -4.12 -40.93 -20.38
C SER A 331 -5.39 -41.68 -20.83
N SER A 332 -6.58 -41.11 -20.63
CA SER A 332 -7.86 -41.72 -21.01
C SER A 332 -8.12 -41.63 -22.52
N GLU A 333 -8.07 -42.75 -23.24
CA GLU A 333 -8.46 -42.81 -24.65
C GLU A 333 -9.91 -42.35 -24.90
N ASN A 334 -10.82 -42.58 -23.94
CA ASN A 334 -12.22 -42.18 -24.07
C ASN A 334 -12.42 -40.65 -23.91
N PHE A 335 -11.48 -39.97 -23.26
CA PHE A 335 -11.50 -38.51 -23.16
C PHE A 335 -11.09 -37.83 -24.48
N TRP A 336 -10.19 -38.48 -25.23
CA TRP A 336 -9.60 -37.95 -26.46
C TRP A 336 -10.26 -38.42 -27.77
N ARG A 337 -11.18 -39.39 -27.68
CA ARG A 337 -12.04 -39.81 -28.78
C ARG A 337 -13.21 -38.85 -28.95
#